data_AF-A0A959EC36-F1
#
_entry.id   AF-A0A959EC36-F1
#
_cell.length_a   1.000
_cell.length_b   1.000
_cell.length_c   1.000
_cell.angle_alpha   90.00
_cell.angle_beta   90.00
_cell.angle_gamma   90.00
#
_symmetry.space_group_name_H-M   'P 1'
#
loop_
_entity.id
_entity.type
_entity.pdbx_description
1 polymer ?
#
loop_
_entity_poly.entity_id
_entity_poly.type
_entity_poly.pdbx_seq_one_letter_code
_entity_poly.pdbx_strand_id
1 'polypeptide(L)'
;MFLFSARLFYESFKTKRWKGMRLWAADGTGFRLPDEEWLGEEFGWHGNQHNRVPSTRLLAHYDLLNQIVTAVQFHTRYVAETV
;
A
#
# COMPACT_ATOMS: atom_id res chain seq x y z
N MET A 1 6.95 2.39 3.83
CA MET A 1 6.75 3.19 5.07
C MET A 1 6.26 2.29 6.21
N PHE A 2 6.20 2.77 7.46
CA PHE A 2 5.66 2.07 8.67
C PHE A 2 6.46 0.90 9.28
N LEU A 3 7.56 0.46 8.66
CA LEU A 3 8.39 -0.63 9.21
C LEU A 3 8.91 -0.34 10.63
N PHE A 4 9.36 0.89 10.88
CA PHE A 4 9.89 1.30 12.18
C PHE A 4 8.81 1.34 13.27
N SER A 5 7.66 1.96 13.00
CA SER A 5 6.55 2.02 13.94
C SER A 5 5.95 0.64 14.24
N ALA A 6 5.84 -0.22 13.22
CA ALA A 6 5.37 -1.58 13.39
C ALA A 6 6.33 -2.40 14.25
N ARG A 7 7.64 -2.26 14.03
CA ARG A 7 8.67 -2.88 14.87
C ARG A 7 8.54 -2.44 16.33
N LEU A 8 8.51 -1.13 16.58
CA LEU A 8 8.36 -0.60 17.93
C LEU A 8 7.10 -1.10 18.61
N PHE A 9 5.98 -1.21 17.89
CA PHE A 9 4.75 -1.76 18.44
C PHE A 9 4.95 -3.20 18.94
N TYR A 10 5.55 -4.06 18.12
CA TYR A 10 5.78 -5.47 18.49
C TYR A 10 6.82 -5.66 19.60
N GLU A 11 7.77 -4.73 19.74
CA GLU A 11 8.73 -4.72 20.85
C GLU A 11 8.12 -4.20 22.16
N SER A 12 7.15 -3.28 22.08
CA SER A 12 6.63 -2.56 23.26
C SER A 12 5.30 -3.10 23.79
N PHE A 13 4.51 -3.78 22.95
CA PHE A 13 3.16 -4.22 23.31
C PHE A 13 2.96 -5.73 23.12
N LYS A 14 2.14 -6.33 23.98
CA LYS A 14 1.75 -7.74 23.85
C LYS A 14 0.92 -7.94 22.58
N THR A 15 1.49 -8.68 21.62
CA THR A 15 0.85 -8.94 20.32
C THR A 15 -0.34 -9.91 20.44
N LYS A 16 -1.49 -9.50 19.91
CA LYS A 16 -2.66 -10.38 19.72
C LYS A 16 -2.42 -11.30 18.52
N ARG A 17 -2.75 -12.59 18.68
CA ARG A 17 -2.51 -13.64 17.69
C ARG A 17 -3.74 -14.52 17.54
N TRP A 18 -4.01 -15.01 16.34
CA TRP A 18 -5.01 -16.03 16.07
C TRP A 18 -4.31 -17.36 15.83
N LYS A 19 -4.55 -18.34 16.71
CA LYS A 19 -3.87 -19.66 16.66
C LYS A 19 -2.34 -19.55 16.61
N GLY A 20 -1.76 -18.61 17.36
CA GLY A 20 -0.31 -18.35 17.39
C GLY A 20 0.23 -17.52 16.21
N MET A 21 -0.59 -17.20 15.21
CA MET A 21 -0.21 -16.45 14.02
C MET A 21 -0.67 -14.99 14.09
N ARG A 22 0.04 -14.10 13.39
CA ARG A 22 -0.46 -12.74 13.10
C ARG A 22 -1.41 -12.82 11.92
N LEU A 23 -2.50 -12.08 11.97
CA LEU A 23 -3.49 -12.05 10.89
C LEU A 23 -3.32 -10.77 10.08
N TRP A 24 -2.86 -10.92 8.84
CA TRP A 24 -2.54 -9.81 7.95
C TRP A 24 -3.65 -9.63 6.93
N ALA A 25 -3.99 -8.37 6.66
CA ALA A 25 -4.75 -7.95 5.50
C ALA A 25 -3.86 -7.08 4.61
N ALA A 26 -4.09 -7.14 3.30
CA ALA A 26 -3.54 -6.21 2.33
C ALA A 26 -4.70 -5.56 1.57
N ASP A 27 -4.63 -4.25 1.39
CA ASP A 27 -5.56 -3.53 0.53
C ASP A 27 -4.82 -2.43 -0.25
N GLY A 28 -5.28 -2.18 -1.47
CA GLY A 28 -4.64 -1.31 -2.43
C GLY A 28 -5.53 -0.15 -2.83
N THR A 29 -4.94 1.03 -3.02
CA THR A 29 -5.65 2.18 -3.56
C THR A 29 -4.85 2.88 -4.66
N GLY A 30 -5.57 3.42 -5.64
CA GLY A 30 -4.99 4.23 -6.70
C GLY A 30 -5.13 5.72 -6.38
N PHE A 31 -4.12 6.51 -6.74
CA PHE A 31 -4.22 7.97 -6.61
C PHE A 31 -3.61 8.67 -7.82
N ARG A 32 -4.09 9.89 -8.07
CA ARG A 32 -3.66 10.74 -9.18
C ARG A 32 -2.30 11.36 -8.86
N LEU A 33 -1.44 11.42 -9.87
CA LEU A 33 -0.19 12.16 -9.86
C LEU A 33 -0.38 13.53 -10.54
N PRO A 34 0.55 14.49 -10.37
CA PRO A 34 0.58 15.70 -11.18
C PRO A 34 0.44 15.40 -12.68
N ASP A 35 -0.21 16.31 -13.40
CA ASP A 35 -0.59 16.11 -14.81
C ASP A 35 0.59 16.37 -15.75
N GLU A 36 1.60 15.52 -15.63
CA GLU A 36 2.82 15.55 -16.42
C GLU A 36 2.97 14.24 -17.20
N GLU A 37 3.28 14.33 -18.49
CA GLU A 37 3.34 13.16 -19.37
C GLU A 37 4.35 12.12 -18.90
N TRP A 38 5.54 12.56 -18.45
CA TRP A 38 6.59 11.67 -17.95
C TRP A 38 6.16 10.85 -16.73
N LEU A 39 5.26 11.38 -15.88
CA LEU A 39 4.73 10.64 -14.73
C LEU A 39 3.80 9.52 -15.17
N GLY A 40 3.02 9.75 -16.23
CA GLY A 40 2.14 8.73 -16.78
C GLY A 40 2.92 7.61 -17.47
N GLU A 41 4.01 7.93 -18.16
CA GLU A 41 4.88 6.94 -18.79
C GLU A 41 5.67 6.11 -17.74
N GLU A 42 6.16 6.74 -16.67
CA GLU A 42 6.94 6.05 -15.62
C GLU A 42 6.04 5.20 -14.70
N PHE A 43 4.91 5.76 -14.24
CA PHE A 43 4.08 5.14 -13.19
C PHE A 43 2.79 4.50 -13.70
N GLY A 44 2.37 4.87 -14.91
CA GLY A 44 1.15 4.41 -15.54
C GLY A 44 0.03 5.45 -15.60
N TRP A 45 -0.95 5.13 -16.43
CA TRP A 45 -2.10 5.98 -16.71
C TRP A 45 -3.39 5.40 -16.11
N HIS A 46 -4.26 6.29 -15.63
CA HIS A 46 -5.66 5.97 -15.35
C HIS A 46 -6.54 6.76 -16.29
N GLY A 47 -7.36 6.09 -17.10
CA GLY A 47 -8.23 6.77 -18.04
C GLY A 47 -9.63 6.20 -18.10
N ASN A 48 -10.49 6.96 -18.76
CA ASN A 48 -11.83 6.57 -19.18
C ASN A 48 -11.99 6.92 -20.67
N GLN A 49 -13.23 6.89 -21.19
CA GLN A 49 -13.52 7.17 -22.60
C GLN A 49 -13.29 8.63 -23.03
N HIS A 50 -13.00 9.55 -22.10
CA HIS A 50 -12.86 10.98 -22.38
C HIS A 50 -11.45 11.51 -22.09
N ASN A 51 -10.77 10.99 -21.06
CA ASN A 51 -9.45 11.47 -20.69
C ASN A 51 -8.61 10.40 -19.98
N ARG A 52 -7.31 10.64 -19.87
CA ARG A 52 -6.37 9.88 -19.04
C ARG A 52 -5.56 10.84 -18.15
N VAL A 53 -5.24 10.39 -16.95
CA VAL A 53 -4.42 11.12 -15.99
C VAL A 53 -3.29 10.21 -15.48
N PRO A 54 -2.09 10.77 -15.22
CA PRO A 54 -1.03 10.03 -14.55
C PRO A 54 -1.52 9.52 -13.19
N SER A 55 -1.27 8.25 -12.89
CA SER A 55 -1.74 7.65 -11.64
C SER A 55 -0.90 6.46 -11.25
N THR A 56 -0.77 6.27 -9.94
CA THR A 56 0.00 5.18 -9.33
C THR A 56 -0.85 4.43 -8.32
N ARG A 57 -0.28 3.41 -7.67
CA ARG A 57 -0.94 2.60 -6.64
C ARG A 57 -0.13 2.57 -5.36
N LEU A 58 -0.83 2.33 -4.27
CA LEU A 58 -0.27 2.10 -2.95
C LEU A 58 -0.94 0.87 -2.35
N LEU A 59 -0.11 -0.05 -1.86
CA LEU A 59 -0.51 -1.25 -1.17
C LEU A 59 -0.20 -1.09 0.32
N ALA A 60 -1.21 -1.22 1.16
CA ALA A 60 -1.09 -1.15 2.61
C ALA A 60 -1.26 -2.53 3.22
N HIS A 61 -0.34 -2.90 4.10
CA HIS A 61 -0.42 -4.10 4.93
C HIS A 61 -0.88 -3.71 6.33
N TYR A 62 -1.79 -4.50 6.88
CA TYR A 62 -2.45 -4.22 8.15
C TYR A 62 -2.53 -5.48 9.02
N ASP A 63 -2.15 -5.37 10.28
CA ASP A 63 -2.36 -6.43 11.27
C ASP A 63 -3.75 -6.27 11.87
N LEU A 64 -4.68 -7.14 11.46
CA LEU A 64 -6.11 -7.04 11.79
C LEU A 64 -6.38 -7.10 13.29
N LEU A 65 -5.63 -7.92 14.03
CA LEU A 65 -5.89 -8.13 15.45
C LEU A 65 -5.26 -7.03 16.31
N ASN A 66 -4.12 -6.51 15.88
CA ASN A 66 -3.37 -5.47 16.59
C ASN A 66 -3.73 -4.06 16.14
N GLN A 67 -4.49 -3.93 15.05
CA GLN A 67 -5.01 -2.68 14.50
C GLN A 67 -3.93 -1.67 14.12
N ILE A 68 -2.86 -2.14 13.46
CA ILE A 68 -1.75 -1.31 13.03
C ILE A 68 -1.45 -1.51 11.55
N VAL A 69 -1.04 -0.42 10.89
CA VAL A 69 -0.41 -0.48 9.56
C VAL A 69 1.03 -0.98 9.74
N THR A 70 1.37 -2.07 9.08
CA THR A 70 2.69 -2.71 9.21
C THR A 70 3.65 -2.28 8.10
N ALA A 71 3.13 -2.06 6.91
CA ALA A 71 3.89 -1.57 5.77
C ALA A 71 2.97 -0.84 4.79
N VAL A 72 3.54 0.15 4.10
CA VAL A 72 2.92 0.79 2.95
C VAL A 72 3.95 0.87 1.83
N GLN A 73 3.59 0.33 0.67
CA GLN A 73 4.42 0.25 -0.52
C GLN A 73 3.77 1.02 -1.65
N PHE A 74 4.57 1.85 -2.31
CA PHE A 74 4.19 2.52 -3.54
C PHE A 74 4.60 1.65 -4.71
N HIS A 75 3.74 1.50 -5.72
CA HIS A 75 4.09 0.76 -6.93
C HIS A 75 3.35 1.29 -8.15
N THR A 76 3.94 1.07 -9.33
CA THR A 76 3.35 1.48 -10.60
C THR A 76 2.06 0.71 -10.89
N ARG A 77 1.23 1.24 -11.80
CA ARG A 77 0.00 0.57 -12.27
C ARG A 77 0.26 -0.67 -13.11
N TYR A 78 1.49 -0.87 -13.56
CA TYR A 78 1.91 -2.06 -14.31
C TYR A 78 2.02 -3.30 -13.43
N VAL A 79 2.03 -3.13 -12.10
CA VAL A 79 2.10 -4.21 -11.13
C VAL A 79 0.77 -4.33 -10.40
N ALA A 80 0.21 -5.54 -10.38
CA ALA A 80 -1.05 -5.82 -9.69
C ALA A 80 -0.87 -5.74 -8.17
N GLU A 81 0.11 -6.47 -7.63
CA GLU A 81 0.46 -6.55 -6.22
C GLU A 81 1.98 -6.65 -6.06
N THR A 82 2.51 -6.09 -4.98
CA THR A 82 3.93 -6.18 -4.61
C THR A 82 4.05 -7.18 -3.47
N VAL A 83 4.94 -8.17 -3.62
CA VAL A 83 5.18 -9.27 -2.65
C VAL A 83 6.33 -8.91 -1.73
#